data_AF-A0A3N5DPD7-F1
#
_entry.id   AF-A0A3N5DPD7-F1
#
_cell.length_a   1.000
_cell.length_b   1.000
_cell.length_c   1.000
_cell.angle_alpha   90.00
_cell.angle_beta   90.00
_cell.angle_gamma   90.00
#
_symmetry.space_group_name_H-M   'P 1'
#
loop_
_entity.id
_entity.type
_entity.pdbx_description
1 polymer ?
#
loop_
_entity_poly.entity_id
_entity_poly.type
_entity_poly.pdbx_seq_one_letter_code
_entity_poly.pdbx_strand_id
1 'polypeptide(L)'
;MKTDPILITFKELRQAVGWLGILLPFVLAILLYALTCCSIQDSISQYYYTRMGSYLTGTLCAVGLFLIAYKGYPGENDSKFCNFAGACAFGVAFIPMQLNVGDVPCPDCIVFFTQGDHWWRIFHFVSAGLLFLTMAYMSYFKFTLSNEETVSKGTKKYTRNTIYKICGIIIFICILFLLVYNIIKHFNPDIKINTLTFFLESVMLIAFGTSWLVKGEGVSFLND
;
A
#
# COMPACT_ATOMS: atom_id res chain seq x y z
N MET A 1 14.39 4.23 32.38
CA MET A 1 13.79 2.92 32.03
C MET A 1 14.48 2.44 30.76
N LYS A 2 15.15 1.29 30.76
CA LYS A 2 15.64 0.70 29.49
C LYS A 2 14.40 0.26 28.71
N THR A 3 14.21 0.79 27.52
CA THR A 3 13.15 0.36 26.61
C THR A 3 13.36 -1.12 26.27
N ASP A 4 12.29 -1.91 26.36
CA ASP A 4 12.30 -3.32 25.98
C ASP A 4 12.72 -3.43 24.49
N PRO A 5 13.82 -4.13 24.15
CA PRO A 5 14.26 -4.30 22.78
C PRO A 5 13.17 -4.87 21.86
N ILE A 6 12.30 -5.73 22.39
CA ILE A 6 11.18 -6.32 21.64
C ILE A 6 10.20 -5.23 21.20
N LEU A 7 9.88 -4.29 22.09
CA LEU A 7 8.98 -3.19 21.80
C LEU A 7 9.56 -2.23 20.76
N ILE A 8 10.88 -1.99 20.80
CA ILE A 8 11.57 -1.18 19.78
C ILE A 8 11.44 -1.84 18.41
N THR A 9 11.76 -3.14 18.31
CA THR A 9 11.66 -3.88 17.04
C THR A 9 10.23 -3.85 16.47
N PHE A 10 9.20 -3.96 17.31
CA PHE A 10 7.81 -3.84 16.84
C PHE A 10 7.48 -2.44 16.28
N LYS A 11 8.00 -1.38 16.89
CA LYS A 11 7.80 0.00 16.41
C LYS A 11 8.55 0.22 15.09
N GLU A 12 9.80 -0.21 15.01
CA GLU A 12 10.62 -0.12 13.80
C GLU A 12 10.02 -0.89 12.63
N LEU A 13 9.45 -2.08 12.87
CA LEU A 13 8.78 -2.86 11.84
C LEU A 13 7.58 -2.11 11.24
N ARG A 14 6.76 -1.48 12.10
CA ARG A 14 5.63 -0.65 11.66
C ARG A 14 6.12 0.57 10.87
N GLN A 15 7.21 1.19 11.33
CA GLN A 15 7.79 2.35 10.65
C GLN A 15 8.36 1.96 9.28
N ALA A 16 9.03 0.81 9.17
CA ALA A 16 9.55 0.30 7.91
C ALA A 16 8.41 0.07 6.90
N VAL A 17 7.32 -0.59 7.31
CA VAL A 17 6.11 -0.74 6.49
C VAL A 17 5.56 0.62 6.04
N GLY A 18 5.51 1.59 6.96
CA GLY A 18 5.05 2.94 6.68
C GLY A 18 5.89 3.68 5.64
N TRP A 19 7.20 3.67 5.80
CA TRP A 19 8.14 4.31 4.88
C TRP A 19 8.17 3.63 3.51
N LEU A 20 8.17 2.30 3.46
CA LEU A 20 8.10 1.56 2.20
C LEU A 20 6.83 1.93 1.42
N GLY A 21 5.68 2.03 2.10
CA GLY A 21 4.43 2.49 1.49
C GLY A 21 4.52 3.91 0.93
N ILE A 22 4.95 4.88 1.74
CA ILE A 22 5.01 6.30 1.33
C ILE A 22 6.00 6.51 0.19
N LEU A 23 7.18 5.90 0.25
CA LEU A 23 8.26 6.17 -0.70
C LEU A 23 8.08 5.45 -2.03
N LEU A 24 7.40 4.30 -2.06
CA LEU A 24 7.24 3.47 -3.25
C LEU A 24 6.84 4.26 -4.53
N PRO A 25 5.74 5.04 -4.56
CA PRO A 25 5.33 5.72 -5.79
C PRO A 25 6.37 6.74 -6.28
N PHE A 26 7.04 7.43 -5.37
CA PHE A 26 8.05 8.43 -5.70
C PHE A 26 9.33 7.78 -6.23
N VAL A 27 9.80 6.71 -5.57
CA VAL A 27 11.01 6.01 -5.98
C VAL A 27 10.82 5.38 -7.36
N LEU A 28 9.65 4.77 -7.62
CA LEU A 28 9.33 4.22 -8.94
C LEU A 28 9.35 5.30 -10.02
N ALA A 29 8.59 6.38 -9.83
CA ALA A 29 8.48 7.46 -10.81
C ALA A 29 9.81 8.18 -11.08
N ILE A 30 10.49 8.61 -10.02
CA ILE A 30 11.71 9.41 -10.13
C ILE A 30 12.85 8.58 -10.72
N LEU A 31 13.07 7.36 -10.22
CA LEU A 31 14.19 6.55 -10.71
C LEU A 31 13.94 6.02 -12.12
N LEU A 32 12.70 5.68 -12.50
CA LEU A 32 12.42 5.32 -13.89
C LEU A 32 12.75 6.47 -14.85
N TYR A 33 12.28 7.68 -14.52
CA TYR A 33 12.59 8.87 -15.31
C TYR A 33 14.10 9.13 -15.38
N ALA A 34 14.81 9.04 -14.26
CA ALA A 34 16.26 9.25 -14.22
C ALA A 34 17.05 8.20 -15.02
N LEU A 35 16.58 6.95 -15.09
CA LEU A 35 17.27 5.85 -15.76
C LEU A 35 16.96 5.72 -17.25
N THR A 36 15.77 6.13 -17.69
CA THR A 36 15.30 5.88 -19.06
C THR A 36 14.61 7.07 -19.74
N CYS A 37 14.52 8.24 -19.08
CA CYS A 37 13.77 9.41 -19.55
C CYS A 37 12.27 9.15 -19.83
N CYS A 38 11.72 8.03 -19.35
CA CYS A 38 10.33 7.68 -19.57
C CYS A 38 9.40 8.38 -18.60
N SER A 39 8.20 8.70 -19.08
CA SER A 39 7.12 9.23 -18.26
C SER A 39 6.63 8.21 -17.22
N ILE A 40 5.87 8.73 -16.26
CA ILE A 40 5.17 7.94 -15.24
C ILE A 40 4.20 6.95 -15.93
N GLN A 41 4.16 5.71 -15.44
CA GLN A 41 3.25 4.68 -15.94
C GLN A 41 1.81 4.92 -15.48
N ASP A 42 0.82 4.35 -16.17
CA ASP A 42 -0.61 4.55 -15.87
C ASP A 42 -1.01 3.98 -14.49
N SER A 43 -0.27 3.00 -13.95
CA SER A 43 -0.43 2.47 -12.59
C SER A 43 0.91 2.10 -11.94
N ILE A 44 0.92 1.95 -10.61
CA ILE A 44 2.07 1.44 -9.83
C ILE A 44 2.43 0.03 -10.32
N SER A 45 1.44 -0.83 -10.55
CA SER A 45 1.68 -2.19 -11.01
C SER A 45 2.23 -2.27 -12.44
N GLN A 46 2.08 -1.24 -13.29
CA GLN A 46 2.73 -1.25 -14.61
C GLN A 46 4.26 -1.19 -14.52
N TYR A 47 4.83 -0.69 -13.42
CA TYR A 47 6.28 -0.67 -13.22
C TYR A 47 6.91 -2.06 -13.20
N TYR A 48 6.12 -3.14 -13.00
CA TYR A 48 6.56 -4.53 -13.16
C TYR A 48 7.40 -4.76 -14.42
N TYR A 49 6.96 -4.17 -15.52
CA TYR A 49 7.53 -4.39 -16.84
C TYR A 49 8.66 -3.43 -17.18
N THR A 50 8.98 -2.51 -16.27
CA THR A 50 10.05 -1.52 -16.46
C THR A 50 11.34 -1.94 -15.74
N ARG A 51 12.41 -1.17 -15.88
CA ARG A 51 13.66 -1.36 -15.11
C ARG A 51 13.46 -1.30 -13.58
N MET A 52 12.34 -0.75 -13.12
CA MET A 52 11.98 -0.67 -11.70
C MET A 52 11.16 -1.87 -11.19
N GLY A 53 10.85 -2.86 -12.04
CA GLY A 53 10.02 -4.00 -11.66
C GLY A 53 10.57 -4.79 -10.48
N SER A 54 11.88 -5.04 -10.45
CA SER A 54 12.55 -5.72 -9.33
C SER A 54 12.45 -4.95 -8.01
N TYR A 55 12.51 -3.62 -8.06
CA TYR A 55 12.33 -2.76 -6.89
C TYR A 55 10.88 -2.82 -6.37
N LEU A 56 9.89 -2.77 -7.26
CA LEU A 56 8.48 -2.94 -6.90
C LEU A 56 8.26 -4.29 -6.22
N THR A 57 8.68 -5.39 -6.85
CA THR A 57 8.55 -6.75 -6.29
C THR A 57 9.26 -6.88 -4.95
N GLY A 58 10.52 -6.44 -4.84
CA GLY A 58 11.28 -6.49 -3.60
C GLY A 58 10.62 -5.70 -2.46
N THR A 59 10.07 -4.52 -2.77
CA THR A 59 9.34 -3.71 -1.79
C THR A 59 8.07 -4.42 -1.30
N LEU A 60 7.28 -5.00 -2.21
CA LEU A 60 6.08 -5.75 -1.84
C LEU A 60 6.39 -7.01 -1.03
N CYS A 61 7.48 -7.73 -1.34
CA CYS A 61 7.95 -8.84 -0.54
C CYS A 61 8.36 -8.40 0.87
N ALA A 62 9.09 -7.29 0.99
CA ALA A 62 9.49 -6.75 2.29
C ALA A 62 8.26 -6.35 3.12
N VAL A 63 7.32 -5.61 2.53
CA VAL A 63 6.04 -5.25 3.17
C VAL A 63 5.28 -6.52 3.59
N GLY A 64 5.17 -7.53 2.72
CA GLY A 64 4.48 -8.79 3.01
C GLY A 64 5.08 -9.53 4.20
N LEU A 65 6.41 -9.67 4.24
CA LEU A 65 7.13 -10.29 5.36
C LEU A 65 6.93 -9.50 6.66
N PHE A 66 7.05 -8.18 6.61
CA PHE A 66 6.91 -7.33 7.79
C PHE A 66 5.48 -7.35 8.34
N LEU A 67 4.47 -7.40 7.48
CA LEU A 67 3.08 -7.59 7.90
C LEU A 67 2.89 -8.95 8.60
N ILE A 68 3.42 -10.05 8.06
CA ILE A 68 3.30 -11.38 8.69
C ILE A 68 4.07 -11.47 10.03
N ALA A 69 5.22 -10.80 10.11
CA ALA A 69 6.02 -10.74 11.32
C ALA A 69 5.32 -9.94 12.43
N TYR A 70 4.46 -8.99 12.07
CA TYR A 70 3.73 -8.17 13.03
C TYR A 70 2.64 -8.97 13.78
N LYS A 71 2.80 -9.11 15.10
CA LYS A 71 1.88 -9.88 15.95
C LYS A 71 0.79 -9.06 16.65
N GLY A 72 0.88 -7.73 16.64
CA GLY A 72 -0.02 -6.88 17.42
C GLY A 72 0.31 -6.87 18.91
N TYR A 73 -0.48 -6.12 19.70
CA TYR A 73 -0.37 -6.17 21.16
C TYR A 73 -1.13 -7.40 21.73
N PRO A 74 -0.77 -7.88 22.93
CA PRO A 74 -1.51 -8.94 23.61
C PRO A 74 -3.00 -8.59 23.72
N GLY A 75 -3.87 -9.53 23.30
CA GLY A 75 -5.33 -9.33 23.26
C GLY A 75 -5.88 -8.72 21.96
N GLU A 76 -5.01 -8.22 21.06
CA GLU A 76 -5.41 -7.79 19.73
C GLU A 76 -5.38 -8.96 18.72
N ASN A 77 -6.30 -8.93 17.75
CA ASN A 77 -6.30 -9.86 16.61
C ASN A 77 -5.67 -9.25 15.33
N ASP A 78 -4.86 -8.20 15.48
CA ASP A 78 -4.19 -7.50 14.37
C ASP A 78 -3.36 -8.46 13.50
N SER A 79 -2.71 -9.46 14.12
CA SER A 79 -1.90 -10.46 13.43
C SER A 79 -2.67 -11.23 12.35
N LYS A 80 -3.98 -11.50 12.53
CA LYS A 80 -4.78 -12.19 11.52
C LYS A 80 -4.94 -11.35 10.27
N PHE A 81 -5.24 -10.06 10.45
CA PHE A 81 -5.38 -9.11 9.35
C PHE A 81 -4.04 -8.84 8.67
N CYS A 82 -2.96 -8.72 9.44
CA CYS A 82 -1.62 -8.52 8.85
C CYS A 82 -1.10 -9.77 8.13
N ASN A 83 -1.36 -10.98 8.62
CA ASN A 83 -1.03 -12.21 7.89
C ASN A 83 -1.79 -12.28 6.55
N PHE A 84 -3.09 -11.96 6.57
CA PHE A 84 -3.91 -11.94 5.37
C PHE A 84 -3.43 -10.87 4.37
N ALA A 85 -3.16 -9.66 4.85
CA ALA A 85 -2.59 -8.59 4.04
C ALA A 85 -1.21 -8.96 3.48
N GLY A 86 -0.35 -9.60 4.27
CA GLY A 86 0.96 -10.05 3.81
C GLY A 86 0.87 -11.11 2.71
N ALA A 87 -0.08 -12.05 2.82
CA ALA A 87 -0.38 -13.00 1.75
C ALA A 87 -0.88 -12.29 0.47
N CYS A 88 -1.76 -11.30 0.62
CA CYS A 88 -2.20 -10.47 -0.51
C CYS A 88 -1.04 -9.69 -1.14
N ALA A 89 -0.13 -9.12 -0.32
CA ALA A 89 1.06 -8.43 -0.81
C ALA A 89 1.97 -9.36 -1.62
N PHE A 90 2.16 -10.61 -1.19
CA PHE A 90 2.86 -11.61 -2.01
C PHE A 90 2.13 -11.95 -3.31
N GLY A 91 0.79 -12.03 -3.27
CA GLY A 91 -0.02 -12.17 -4.48
C GLY A 91 0.26 -11.04 -5.48
N VAL A 92 0.31 -9.79 -5.02
CA VAL A 92 0.70 -8.65 -5.86
C VAL A 92 2.17 -8.72 -6.29
N ALA A 93 3.07 -9.21 -5.43
CA ALA A 93 4.52 -9.28 -5.64
C ALA A 93 4.98 -10.34 -6.67
N PHE A 94 4.25 -11.46 -6.76
CA PHE A 94 4.66 -12.60 -7.58
C PHE A 94 3.76 -12.84 -8.79
N ILE A 95 2.60 -12.20 -8.85
CA ILE A 95 1.67 -12.31 -9.98
C ILE A 95 1.61 -10.92 -10.66
N PRO A 96 2.45 -10.63 -11.66
CA PRO A 96 2.37 -9.41 -12.47
C PRO A 96 0.95 -9.12 -13.00
N MET A 97 0.58 -7.84 -13.05
CA MET A 97 -0.68 -7.41 -13.68
C MET A 97 -0.64 -7.65 -15.19
N GLN A 98 -1.77 -7.91 -15.86
CA GLN A 98 -1.77 -8.03 -17.32
C GLN A 98 -1.61 -6.68 -18.01
N LEU A 99 -0.52 -6.49 -18.75
CA LEU A 99 -0.26 -5.27 -19.52
C LEU A 99 -0.75 -5.41 -20.97
N ASN A 100 -1.58 -4.47 -21.43
CA ASN A 100 -1.85 -4.32 -22.85
C ASN A 100 -0.81 -3.36 -23.44
N VAL A 101 -0.23 -3.70 -24.59
CA VAL A 101 0.82 -2.87 -25.23
C VAL A 101 0.29 -1.47 -25.59
N GLY A 102 -0.99 -1.35 -25.97
CA GLY A 102 -1.64 -0.06 -26.21
C GLY A 102 -1.86 0.78 -24.94
N ASP A 103 -1.63 0.20 -23.76
CA ASP A 103 -1.73 0.87 -22.46
C ASP A 103 -0.38 1.33 -21.90
N VAL A 104 0.70 1.30 -22.70
CA VAL A 104 2.04 1.69 -22.26
C VAL A 104 2.32 3.15 -22.63
N PRO A 105 2.50 4.06 -21.66
CA PRO A 105 2.82 5.47 -21.94
C PRO A 105 4.22 5.67 -22.55
N CYS A 106 5.16 4.78 -22.24
CA CYS A 106 6.53 4.81 -22.76
C CYS A 106 7.01 3.39 -23.13
N PRO A 107 6.83 2.95 -24.39
CA PRO A 107 7.23 1.61 -24.81
C PRO A 107 8.71 1.28 -24.59
N ASP A 108 9.58 2.28 -24.71
CA ASP A 108 11.04 2.12 -24.62
C ASP A 108 11.55 1.75 -23.22
N CYS A 109 10.75 1.96 -22.16
CA CYS A 109 11.14 1.49 -20.82
C CYS A 109 10.74 0.05 -20.52
N ILE A 110 9.98 -0.59 -21.39
CA ILE A 110 9.55 -1.97 -21.14
C ILE A 110 10.71 -2.93 -21.41
N VAL A 111 11.08 -3.70 -20.39
CA VAL A 111 12.19 -4.66 -20.43
C VAL A 111 11.75 -6.09 -20.70
N PHE A 112 10.51 -6.44 -20.38
CA PHE A 112 9.91 -7.72 -20.69
C PHE A 112 8.39 -7.60 -20.71
N PHE A 113 7.70 -8.58 -21.29
CA PHE A 113 6.25 -8.72 -21.22
C PHE A 113 5.90 -10.14 -20.79
N THR A 114 4.77 -10.29 -20.12
CA THR A 114 4.21 -11.60 -19.80
C THR A 114 2.87 -11.76 -20.49
N GLN A 115 2.68 -12.86 -21.20
CA GLN A 115 1.39 -13.28 -21.73
C GLN A 115 0.59 -13.93 -20.59
N GLY A 116 -0.08 -13.11 -19.79
CA GLY A 116 -1.00 -13.58 -18.76
C GLY A 116 -2.37 -13.90 -19.36
N ASP A 117 -2.99 -14.98 -18.90
CA ASP A 117 -4.40 -15.24 -19.20
C ASP A 117 -5.32 -14.40 -18.31
N HIS A 118 -6.64 -14.56 -18.49
CA HIS A 118 -7.61 -13.81 -17.71
C HIS A 118 -7.52 -14.09 -16.19
N TRP A 119 -7.02 -15.26 -15.77
CA TRP A 119 -6.90 -15.63 -14.36
C TRP A 119 -5.79 -14.84 -13.68
N TRP A 120 -4.64 -14.67 -14.32
CA TRP A 120 -3.54 -13.85 -13.80
C TRP A 120 -3.99 -12.42 -13.49
N ARG A 121 -4.75 -11.84 -14.42
CA ARG A 121 -5.35 -10.53 -14.24
C ARG A 121 -6.24 -10.49 -13.00
N ILE A 122 -7.14 -11.45 -12.85
CA ILE A 122 -8.06 -11.54 -11.71
C ILE A 122 -7.28 -11.67 -10.41
N PHE A 123 -6.31 -12.59 -10.33
CA PHE A 123 -5.53 -12.81 -9.12
C PHE A 123 -4.77 -11.56 -8.68
N HIS A 124 -4.11 -10.85 -9.60
CA HIS A 124 -3.39 -9.62 -9.27
C HIS A 124 -4.35 -8.55 -8.72
N PHE A 125 -5.44 -8.25 -9.44
CA PHE A 125 -6.38 -7.20 -9.03
C PHE A 125 -7.11 -7.53 -7.73
N VAL A 126 -7.53 -8.78 -7.55
CA VAL A 126 -8.14 -9.24 -6.30
C VAL A 126 -7.16 -9.14 -5.15
N SER A 127 -5.91 -9.55 -5.33
CA SER A 127 -4.86 -9.45 -4.29
C SER A 127 -4.60 -7.99 -3.92
N ALA A 128 -4.46 -7.09 -4.90
CA ALA A 128 -4.25 -5.67 -4.65
C ALA A 128 -5.45 -5.02 -3.94
N GLY A 129 -6.67 -5.32 -4.40
CA GLY A 129 -7.90 -4.84 -3.78
C GLY A 129 -8.05 -5.30 -2.33
N LEU A 130 -7.83 -6.59 -2.06
CA LEU A 130 -7.90 -7.15 -0.71
C LEU A 130 -6.80 -6.60 0.21
N LEU A 131 -5.59 -6.38 -0.31
CA LEU A 131 -4.51 -5.71 0.44
C LEU A 131 -4.96 -4.33 0.91
N PHE A 132 -5.37 -3.44 0.00
CA PHE A 132 -5.77 -2.07 0.36
C PHE A 132 -7.05 -2.03 1.19
N LEU A 133 -8.04 -2.89 0.94
CA LEU A 133 -9.24 -3.00 1.79
C LEU A 133 -8.88 -3.39 3.22
N THR A 134 -7.96 -4.35 3.39
CA THR A 134 -7.47 -4.75 4.72
C THR A 134 -6.75 -3.59 5.41
N MET A 135 -5.91 -2.84 4.69
CA MET A 135 -5.24 -1.66 5.24
C MET A 135 -6.22 -0.55 5.63
N ALA A 136 -7.24 -0.29 4.80
CA ALA A 136 -8.29 0.67 5.11
C ALA A 136 -9.06 0.27 6.38
N TYR A 137 -9.45 -1.00 6.49
CA TYR A 137 -10.15 -1.55 7.66
C TYR A 137 -9.29 -1.44 8.92
N MET A 138 -8.02 -1.85 8.85
CA MET A 138 -7.11 -1.80 9.98
C MET A 138 -6.88 -0.37 10.46
N SER A 139 -6.63 0.56 9.53
CA SER A 139 -6.49 1.98 9.85
C SER A 139 -7.76 2.51 10.52
N TYR A 140 -8.93 2.33 9.91
CA TYR A 140 -10.16 2.94 10.43
C TYR A 140 -10.62 2.35 11.77
N PHE A 141 -10.63 1.03 11.91
CA PHE A 141 -11.22 0.35 13.07
C PHE A 141 -10.16 -0.09 14.09
N LYS A 142 -9.15 -0.85 13.64
CA LYS A 142 -8.21 -1.53 14.55
C LYS A 142 -7.25 -0.57 15.23
N PHE A 143 -6.67 0.37 14.50
CA PHE A 143 -5.67 1.29 15.06
C PHE A 143 -6.28 2.32 16.04
N THR A 144 -7.60 2.53 15.98
CA THR A 144 -8.30 3.41 16.91
C THR A 144 -8.55 2.79 18.28
N LEU A 145 -8.48 1.45 18.40
CA LEU A 145 -8.70 0.75 19.66
C LEU A 145 -7.67 1.16 20.72
N SER A 146 -8.08 1.07 21.98
CA SER A 146 -7.24 1.30 23.15
C SER A 146 -7.78 0.47 24.31
N ASN A 147 -6.91 -0.13 25.09
CA ASN A 147 -7.30 -0.74 26.36
C ASN A 147 -7.66 0.37 27.35
N GLU A 148 -8.88 0.32 27.89
CA GLU A 148 -9.45 1.38 28.75
C GLU A 148 -8.65 1.63 30.03
N GLU A 149 -7.85 0.65 30.48
CA GLU A 149 -7.12 0.73 31.76
C GLU A 149 -5.80 1.54 31.70
N THR A 150 -5.25 1.84 30.51
CA THR A 150 -3.86 2.35 30.40
C THR A 150 -3.69 3.66 29.63
N VAL A 151 -4.73 4.15 28.93
CA VAL A 151 -4.57 5.31 28.04
C VAL A 151 -5.17 6.56 28.67
N SER A 152 -4.30 7.48 29.06
CA SER A 152 -4.62 8.90 29.23
C SER A 152 -5.44 9.37 28.02
N LYS A 153 -6.73 9.68 28.24
CA LYS A 153 -7.64 10.24 27.22
C LYS A 153 -7.25 11.68 26.87
N GLY A 154 -6.02 11.87 26.39
CA GLY A 154 -5.44 13.15 26.04
C GLY A 154 -5.63 13.52 24.56
N THR A 155 -5.31 14.77 24.24
CA THR A 155 -5.38 15.35 22.89
C THR A 155 -4.58 14.54 21.86
N LYS A 156 -3.40 14.03 22.22
CA LYS A 156 -2.54 13.22 21.35
C LYS A 156 -3.21 11.94 20.83
N LYS A 157 -3.90 11.19 21.71
CA LYS A 157 -4.64 9.98 21.31
C LYS A 157 -5.79 10.31 20.37
N TYR A 158 -6.52 11.39 20.63
CA TYR A 158 -7.57 11.87 19.74
C TYR A 158 -7.00 12.19 18.34
N THR A 159 -5.89 12.94 18.27
CA THR A 159 -5.23 13.27 17.00
C THR A 159 -4.80 12.02 16.23
N ARG A 160 -4.17 11.03 16.88
CA ARG A 160 -3.80 9.75 16.23
C ARG A 160 -5.02 9.03 15.66
N ASN A 161 -6.09 8.91 16.45
CA ASN A 161 -7.33 8.26 16.02
C ASN A 161 -7.98 8.97 14.83
N THR A 162 -7.96 10.30 14.81
CA THR A 162 -8.43 11.10 13.67
C THR A 162 -7.61 10.83 12.41
N ILE A 163 -6.27 10.80 12.52
CA ILE A 163 -5.38 10.47 11.40
C ILE A 163 -5.73 9.08 10.84
N TYR A 164 -5.88 8.07 11.70
CA TYR A 164 -6.19 6.71 11.26
C TYR A 164 -7.54 6.62 10.52
N LYS A 165 -8.57 7.30 11.02
CA LYS A 165 -9.88 7.34 10.36
C LYS A 165 -9.81 8.02 9.00
N ILE A 166 -9.15 9.17 8.90
CA ILE A 166 -8.96 9.89 7.64
C ILE A 166 -8.21 9.01 6.63
N CYS A 167 -7.11 8.38 7.04
CA CYS A 167 -6.36 7.48 6.15
C CYS A 167 -7.23 6.32 5.64
N GLY A 168 -7.99 5.67 6.53
CA GLY A 168 -8.90 4.58 6.14
C GLY A 168 -9.99 5.03 5.15
N ILE A 169 -10.59 6.21 5.38
CA ILE A 169 -11.58 6.80 4.47
C ILE A 169 -10.96 7.12 3.11
N ILE A 170 -9.77 7.74 3.07
CA ILE A 170 -9.06 8.08 1.83
C ILE A 170 -8.83 6.82 0.99
N ILE A 171 -8.30 5.75 1.62
CA ILE A 171 -8.04 4.50 0.91
C ILE A 171 -9.34 3.94 0.33
N PHE A 172 -10.39 3.87 1.14
CA PHE A 172 -11.69 3.34 0.71
C PHE A 172 -12.30 4.13 -0.46
N ILE A 173 -12.28 5.47 -0.41
CA ILE A 173 -12.78 6.33 -1.50
C ILE A 173 -11.97 6.12 -2.78
N CYS A 174 -10.63 6.01 -2.69
CA CYS A 174 -9.79 5.74 -3.86
C CYS A 174 -10.12 4.38 -4.50
N ILE A 175 -10.37 3.34 -3.69
CA ILE A 175 -10.83 2.03 -4.18
C ILE A 175 -12.17 2.18 -4.92
N LEU A 176 -13.13 2.90 -4.36
CA LEU A 176 -14.43 3.12 -5.00
C LEU A 176 -14.28 3.88 -6.34
N PHE A 177 -13.44 4.92 -6.39
CA PHE A 177 -13.17 5.63 -7.64
C PHE A 177 -12.50 4.75 -8.68
N LEU A 178 -11.52 3.92 -8.30
CA LEU A 178 -10.91 2.96 -9.22
C LEU A 178 -11.93 1.94 -9.72
N LEU A 179 -12.81 1.44 -8.86
CA LEU A 179 -13.84 0.48 -9.25
C LEU A 179 -14.84 1.11 -10.24
N VAL A 180 -15.34 2.31 -9.94
CA VAL A 180 -16.22 3.06 -10.84
C VAL A 180 -15.53 3.37 -12.17
N TYR A 181 -14.27 3.83 -12.12
CA TYR A 181 -13.47 4.11 -13.32
C TYR A 181 -13.31 2.87 -14.20
N ASN A 182 -12.99 1.71 -13.61
CA ASN A 182 -12.84 0.46 -14.35
C ASN A 182 -14.17 -0.04 -14.93
N ILE A 183 -15.29 0.13 -14.23
CA ILE A 183 -16.64 -0.18 -14.76
C ILE A 183 -16.95 0.72 -15.96
N ILE A 184 -16.73 2.03 -15.85
CA ILE A 184 -16.95 2.97 -16.95
C ILE A 184 -16.08 2.61 -18.16
N LYS A 185 -14.78 2.33 -17.94
CA LYS A 185 -13.85 1.91 -19.00
C LYS A 185 -14.27 0.59 -19.66
N HIS A 186 -14.87 -0.33 -18.91
CA HIS A 186 -15.38 -1.59 -19.46
C HIS A 186 -16.52 -1.36 -20.48
N PHE A 187 -17.43 -0.44 -20.21
CA PHE A 187 -18.54 -0.11 -21.11
C PHE A 187 -18.19 0.94 -22.17
N ASN A 188 -17.21 1.81 -21.92
CA ASN A 188 -16.73 2.84 -22.84
C ASN A 188 -15.19 2.83 -22.91
N PRO A 189 -14.60 1.92 -23.73
CA PRO A 189 -13.15 1.72 -23.78
C PRO A 189 -12.35 2.97 -24.19
N ASP A 190 -12.96 3.89 -24.93
CA ASP A 190 -12.35 5.15 -25.38
C ASP A 190 -12.09 6.14 -24.23
N ILE A 191 -12.75 5.96 -23.08
CA ILE A 191 -12.53 6.78 -21.88
C ILE A 191 -11.25 6.31 -21.19
N LYS A 192 -10.12 6.84 -21.64
CA LYS A 192 -8.81 6.64 -21.01
C LYS A 192 -8.33 7.94 -20.36
N ILE A 193 -8.24 7.92 -19.02
CA ILE A 193 -7.64 9.01 -18.25
C ILE A 193 -6.24 8.52 -17.85
N ASN A 194 -5.24 8.93 -18.63
CA ASN A 194 -3.85 8.52 -18.41
C ASN A 194 -3.42 8.85 -16.97
N THR A 195 -2.65 7.97 -16.34
CA THR A 195 -2.06 8.11 -14.99
C THR A 195 -3.03 8.27 -13.81
N LEU A 196 -4.35 8.34 -14.02
CA LEU A 196 -5.32 8.44 -12.90
C LEU A 196 -5.17 7.28 -11.91
N THR A 197 -4.97 6.07 -12.42
CA THR A 197 -4.79 4.88 -11.58
C THR A 197 -3.54 5.00 -10.72
N PHE A 198 -2.41 5.41 -11.30
CA PHE A 198 -1.17 5.67 -10.59
C PHE A 198 -1.34 6.68 -9.44
N PHE A 199 -2.03 7.80 -9.67
CA PHE A 199 -2.24 8.80 -8.63
C PHE A 199 -3.13 8.30 -7.50
N LEU A 200 -4.24 7.62 -7.82
CA LEU A 200 -5.12 7.04 -6.81
C LEU A 200 -4.39 5.97 -5.98
N GLU A 201 -3.62 5.09 -6.62
CA GLU A 201 -2.77 4.11 -5.93
C GLU A 201 -1.70 4.77 -5.05
N SER A 202 -1.07 5.84 -5.53
CA SER A 202 -0.10 6.62 -4.77
C SER A 202 -0.73 7.25 -3.52
N VAL A 203 -1.92 7.84 -3.64
CA VAL A 203 -2.66 8.40 -2.51
C VAL A 203 -3.03 7.32 -1.49
N MET A 204 -3.46 6.14 -1.95
CA MET A 204 -3.71 5.00 -1.07
C MET A 204 -2.45 4.56 -0.33
N LEU A 205 -1.30 4.45 -1.02
CA LEU A 205 -0.02 4.08 -0.44
C LEU A 205 0.47 5.09 0.60
N ILE A 206 0.32 6.39 0.32
CA ILE A 206 0.69 7.46 1.26
C ILE A 206 -0.21 7.43 2.50
N ALA A 207 -1.54 7.27 2.33
CA ALA A 207 -2.48 7.16 3.44
C ALA A 207 -2.21 5.90 4.29
N PHE A 208 -2.00 4.75 3.64
CA PHE A 208 -1.60 3.50 4.28
C PHE A 208 -0.31 3.71 5.09
N GLY A 209 0.75 4.20 4.45
CA GLY A 209 2.04 4.33 5.10
C GLY A 209 2.02 5.34 6.25
N THR A 210 1.26 6.43 6.12
CA THR A 210 1.04 7.42 7.19
C THR A 210 0.38 6.78 8.41
N SER A 211 -0.68 5.97 8.20
CA SER A 211 -1.36 5.28 9.30
C SER A 211 -0.41 4.33 10.05
N TRP A 212 0.50 3.66 9.33
CA TRP A 212 1.50 2.76 9.91
C TRP A 212 2.63 3.49 10.62
N LEU A 213 3.12 4.62 10.09
CA LEU A 213 4.10 5.47 10.77
C LEU A 213 3.57 5.98 12.11
N VAL A 214 2.32 6.43 12.15
CA VAL A 214 1.70 6.92 13.39
C VAL A 214 1.50 5.78 14.39
N LYS A 215 1.06 4.58 13.95
CA LYS A 215 0.94 3.39 14.81
C LYS A 215 2.31 2.86 15.27
N GLY A 216 3.35 3.08 14.47
CA GLY A 216 4.75 2.78 14.77
C GLY A 216 5.45 3.84 15.62
N GLU A 217 4.76 4.87 16.09
CA GLU A 217 5.35 5.98 16.86
C GLU A 217 6.48 6.72 16.12
N GLY A 218 6.48 6.68 14.78
CA GLY A 218 7.45 7.39 13.94
C GLY A 218 7.26 8.92 13.93
N VAL A 219 6.18 9.41 14.54
CA VAL A 219 5.84 10.84 14.64
C VAL A 219 5.93 11.25 16.11
N SER A 220 7.13 11.65 16.54
CA SER A 220 7.49 11.83 17.96
C SER A 220 6.55 12.74 18.76
N PHE A 221 5.99 13.79 18.15
CA PHE A 221 5.07 14.72 18.83
C PHE A 221 3.69 14.11 19.14
N LEU A 222 3.33 12.99 18.51
CA LEU A 222 2.08 12.26 18.75
C LEU A 222 2.24 11.11 19.77
N ASN A 223 3.45 10.83 20.21
CA ASN A 223 3.74 9.74 21.15
C ASN A 223 3.42 10.16 22.59
N ASP A 224 3.00 9.20 23.41
CA ASP A 224 2.66 9.41 24.82
C ASP A 224 3.91 9.50 25.71
#